data_AF-A0A3M1GFX7-F1
#
_entry.id   AF-A0A3M1GFX7-F1
#
_cell.length_a   1.000
_cell.length_b   1.000
_cell.length_c   1.000
_cell.angle_alpha   90.00
_cell.angle_beta   90.00
_cell.angle_gamma   90.00
#
_symmetry.space_group_name_H-M   'P 1'
#
loop_
_entity.id
_entity.type
_entity.pdbx_description
1 polymer ?
#
loop_
_entity_poly.entity_id
_entity_poly.type
_entity_poly.pdbx_seq_one_letter_code
_entity_poly.pdbx_strand_id
1 'polypeptide(L)'
;MLYWNRALEKAPDDNAIHLVLARLHLKLEDFAAAEKHFEAILPLRPVDPAYYLEYARALDALDKIDAAVAVLRLGRDLAADRGETDFLPRFDQRIAELSAILPGAEPPSGQAGSAP
;
A
#
# COMPACT_ATOMS: atom_id res chain seq x y z
N MET A 1 2.24 -13.90 15.82
CA MET A 1 2.47 -12.91 16.90
C MET A 1 1.85 -11.59 16.45
N LEU A 2 0.62 -11.28 16.90
CA LEU A 2 -0.08 -10.03 16.57
C LEU A 2 -0.04 -9.10 17.79
N TYR A 3 0.78 -8.05 17.74
CA TYR A 3 0.81 -6.98 18.74
C TYR A 3 0.30 -5.68 18.10
N TRP A 4 -1.02 -5.57 17.88
CA TRP A 4 -1.64 -4.42 17.19
C TRP A 4 -2.56 -3.62 18.12
N ASN A 5 -2.09 -3.27 19.30
CA ASN A 5 -2.91 -2.46 20.20
C ASN A 5 -2.09 -1.43 20.97
N ARG A 6 -1.76 -0.29 20.32
CA ARG A 6 -1.56 1.01 21.02
C ARG A 6 -1.19 2.26 20.19
N ALA A 7 -1.31 2.28 18.86
CA ALA A 7 -0.77 3.43 18.12
C ALA A 7 -1.70 4.68 18.03
N LEU A 8 -2.97 4.60 18.44
CA LEU A 8 -3.97 5.60 18.03
C LEU A 8 -4.15 6.84 18.92
N GLU A 9 -3.27 7.15 19.88
CA GLU A 9 -3.58 8.26 20.81
C GLU A 9 -2.53 9.32 21.08
N LYS A 10 -1.35 9.39 20.44
CA LYS A 10 -0.50 10.60 20.54
C LYS A 10 0.37 10.84 19.29
N ALA A 11 0.43 12.11 18.87
CA ALA A 11 1.34 12.73 17.91
C ALA A 11 0.98 12.64 16.40
N PRO A 12 0.00 13.45 15.93
CA PRO A 12 -0.16 13.73 14.51
C PRO A 12 1.09 14.39 13.85
N ASP A 13 2.02 14.94 14.64
CA ASP A 13 3.25 15.57 14.15
C ASP A 13 4.28 14.54 13.63
N ASP A 14 4.45 13.43 14.34
CA ASP A 14 5.49 12.44 14.04
C ASP A 14 5.16 11.66 12.75
N ASN A 15 3.90 11.27 12.57
CA ASN A 15 3.45 10.49 11.41
C ASN A 15 3.53 11.28 10.10
N ALA A 16 3.23 12.58 10.16
CA ALA A 16 3.37 13.47 9.02
C ALA A 16 4.85 13.61 8.61
N ILE A 17 5.75 13.69 9.58
CA ILE A 17 7.20 13.72 9.35
C ILE A 17 7.67 12.40 8.74
N HIS A 18 7.25 11.26 9.29
CA HIS A 18 7.55 9.94 8.72
C HIS A 18 7.08 9.85 7.27
N LEU A 19 5.90 10.37 6.92
CA LEU A 19 5.41 10.33 5.54
C LEU A 19 6.27 11.18 4.60
N VAL A 20 6.66 12.37 5.05
CA VAL A 20 7.54 13.26 4.28
C VAL A 20 8.91 12.62 4.08
N LEU A 21 9.48 12.01 5.12
CA LEU A 21 10.75 11.29 5.05
C LEU A 21 10.65 10.10 4.10
N ALA A 22 9.59 9.28 4.19
CA ALA A 22 9.36 8.16 3.28
C ALA A 22 9.33 8.62 1.81
N ARG A 23 8.59 9.69 1.51
CA ARG A 23 8.51 10.30 0.17
C ARG A 23 9.85 10.89 -0.29
N LEU A 24 10.63 11.47 0.61
CA LEU A 24 11.97 11.96 0.30
C LEU A 24 12.91 10.81 -0.06
N HIS A 25 12.91 9.74 0.74
CA HIS A 25 13.70 8.55 0.48
C HIS A 25 13.28 7.85 -0.83
N LEU A 26 11.98 7.84 -1.17
CA LEU A 26 11.49 7.39 -2.47
C LEU A 26 12.03 8.19 -3.66
N LYS A 27 12.32 9.49 -3.48
CA LYS A 27 12.93 10.36 -4.50
C LYS A 27 14.44 10.18 -4.58
N LEU A 28 15.06 9.85 -3.46
CA LEU A 28 16.49 9.51 -3.36
C LEU A 28 16.79 8.05 -3.77
N GLU A 29 15.76 7.28 -4.14
CA GLU A 29 15.84 5.85 -4.46
C GLU A 29 16.38 4.98 -3.31
N ASP A 30 16.35 5.53 -2.08
CA ASP A 30 16.63 4.79 -0.86
C ASP A 30 15.36 4.09 -0.39
N PHE A 31 14.99 3.04 -1.12
CA PHE A 31 13.74 2.31 -0.88
C PHE A 31 13.70 1.62 0.48
N ALA A 32 14.86 1.22 1.02
CA ALA A 32 14.96 0.60 2.34
C ALA A 32 14.67 1.58 3.48
N ALA A 33 15.15 2.82 3.38
CA ALA A 33 14.78 3.86 4.33
C ALA A 33 13.30 4.27 4.15
N ALA A 34 12.82 4.35 2.91
CA ALA A 34 11.42 4.66 2.63
C ALA A 34 10.47 3.62 3.27
N GLU A 35 10.76 2.33 3.11
CA GLU A 35 10.01 1.24 3.74
C GLU A 35 9.90 1.43 5.26
N LYS A 36 11.01 1.67 5.97
CA LYS A 36 10.99 1.86 7.43
C LYS A 36 10.07 2.99 7.87
N HIS A 37 10.10 4.10 7.13
CA HIS A 37 9.24 5.24 7.44
C HIS A 37 7.77 4.97 7.13
N PHE A 38 7.46 4.22 6.06
CA PHE A 38 6.10 3.77 5.80
C PHE A 38 5.62 2.78 6.88
N GLU A 39 6.40 1.78 7.24
CA GLU A 39 6.05 0.78 8.26
C GLU A 39 5.66 1.41 9.60
N ALA A 40 6.29 2.52 9.99
CA ALA A 40 5.96 3.24 11.21
C ALA A 40 4.52 3.83 11.20
N ILE A 41 4.00 4.18 10.02
CA ILE A 41 2.70 4.85 9.84
C ILE A 41 1.59 3.84 9.54
N LEU A 42 1.91 2.70 8.91
CA LEU A 42 0.94 1.67 8.54
C LEU A 42 -0.06 1.27 9.66
N PRO A 43 0.33 1.15 10.95
CA PRO A 43 -0.59 0.79 12.03
C PRO A 43 -1.75 1.78 12.21
N LEU A 44 -1.56 3.03 11.77
CA LEU A 44 -2.56 4.09 11.86
C LEU A 44 -3.59 4.07 10.74
N ARG A 45 -3.42 3.16 9.77
CA ARG A 45 -4.29 3.05 8.58
C ARG A 45 -4.48 4.41 7.90
N PRO A 46 -3.40 4.99 7.31
CA PRO A 46 -3.46 6.30 6.67
C PRO A 46 -4.68 6.51 5.80
N VAL A 47 -5.25 7.71 5.89
CA VAL A 47 -6.43 8.06 5.10
C VAL A 47 -6.08 8.20 3.63
N ASP A 48 -4.98 8.90 3.34
CA ASP A 48 -4.48 9.16 1.99
C ASP A 48 -4.20 7.86 1.21
N PRO A 49 -4.94 7.54 0.14
CA PRO A 49 -4.70 6.36 -0.67
C PRO A 49 -3.33 6.35 -1.36
N ALA A 50 -2.74 7.53 -1.61
CA ALA A 50 -1.42 7.64 -2.23
C ALA A 50 -0.33 6.98 -1.38
N TYR A 51 -0.48 6.99 -0.05
CA TYR A 51 0.42 6.31 0.88
C TYR A 51 0.65 4.84 0.50
N TYR A 52 -0.42 4.10 0.20
CA TYR A 52 -0.33 2.66 -0.08
C TYR A 52 0.34 2.39 -1.44
N LEU A 53 0.10 3.26 -2.43
CA LEU A 53 0.74 3.19 -3.74
C LEU A 53 2.24 3.51 -3.66
N GLU A 54 2.60 4.53 -2.88
CA GLU A 54 3.98 4.94 -2.63
C GLU A 54 4.75 3.87 -1.84
N TYR A 55 4.12 3.30 -0.82
CA TYR A 55 4.73 2.21 -0.06
C TYR A 55 4.92 0.95 -0.90
N ALA A 56 3.92 0.57 -1.70
CA ALA A 56 4.07 -0.54 -2.63
C ALA A 56 5.16 -0.31 -3.69
N ARG A 57 5.41 0.95 -4.10
CA ARG A 57 6.55 1.28 -4.97
C ARG A 57 7.89 1.03 -4.27
N ALA A 58 8.01 1.39 -2.99
CA ALA A 58 9.24 1.09 -2.22
C ALA A 58 9.46 -0.43 -2.11
N LEU A 59 8.40 -1.18 -1.83
CA LEU A 59 8.46 -2.64 -1.69
C LEU A 59 8.80 -3.32 -3.02
N ASP A 60 8.21 -2.88 -4.13
CA ASP A 60 8.53 -3.38 -5.47
C ASP A 60 10.01 -3.17 -5.82
N ALA A 61 10.54 -1.97 -5.56
CA ALA A 61 11.95 -1.67 -5.80
C ALA A 61 12.92 -2.47 -4.89
N LEU A 62 12.41 -3.05 -3.80
CA LEU A 62 13.13 -3.96 -2.91
C LEU A 62 12.90 -5.44 -3.25
N ASP A 63 12.24 -5.75 -4.37
CA ASP A 63 11.85 -7.11 -4.80
C ASP A 63 10.88 -7.81 -3.82
N LYS A 64 10.22 -7.03 -2.94
CA LYS A 64 9.25 -7.51 -1.96
C LYS A 64 7.84 -7.54 -2.55
N ILE A 65 7.68 -8.24 -3.67
CA ILE A 65 6.47 -8.21 -4.51
C ILE A 65 5.22 -8.65 -3.74
N ASP A 66 5.30 -9.72 -2.94
CA ASP A 66 4.18 -10.20 -2.13
C ASP A 66 3.67 -9.14 -1.13
N ALA A 67 4.61 -8.45 -0.47
CA ALA A 67 4.29 -7.39 0.48
C ALA A 67 3.69 -6.17 -0.24
N ALA A 68 4.20 -5.82 -1.42
CA ALA A 68 3.68 -4.74 -2.24
C ALA A 68 2.21 -4.99 -2.62
N VAL A 69 1.89 -6.21 -3.09
CA VAL A 69 0.50 -6.61 -3.41
C VAL A 69 -0.39 -6.56 -2.18
N ALA A 70 0.07 -7.05 -1.02
CA ALA A 70 -0.69 -7.02 0.21
C ALA A 70 -1.03 -5.58 0.67
N VAL A 71 -0.08 -4.66 0.58
CA VAL A 71 -0.26 -3.24 0.91
C VAL A 71 -1.26 -2.57 -0.04
N LEU A 72 -1.20 -2.87 -1.34
CA LEU A 72 -2.13 -2.34 -2.33
C LEU A 72 -3.56 -2.83 -2.10
N ARG A 73 -3.74 -4.12 -1.80
CA ARG A 73 -5.07 -4.68 -1.49
C ARG A 73 -5.67 -4.01 -0.26
N LEU A 74 -4.87 -3.84 0.78
CA LEU A 74 -5.29 -3.10 1.96
C LEU A 74 -5.72 -1.66 1.63
N GLY A 75 -4.92 -0.93 0.86
CA GLY A 75 -5.25 0.45 0.47
C GLY A 75 -6.53 0.53 -0.35
N ARG A 76 -6.71 -0.42 -1.29
CA ARG A 76 -7.93 -0.57 -2.10
C ARG A 76 -9.16 -0.82 -1.24
N ASP A 77 -9.10 -1.76 -0.30
CA ASP A 77 -10.24 -2.13 0.53
C ASP A 77 -10.63 -0.95 1.45
N LEU A 78 -9.65 -0.26 2.04
CA LEU A 78 -9.91 0.95 2.84
C LEU A 78 -10.49 2.11 2.02
N ALA A 79 -10.03 2.28 0.78
CA ALA A 79 -10.59 3.29 -0.12
C ALA A 79 -12.04 2.93 -0.51
N ALA A 80 -12.32 1.66 -0.82
CA ALA A 80 -13.65 1.17 -1.15
C ALA A 80 -14.63 1.35 0.03
N ASP A 81 -14.21 0.98 1.25
CA ASP A 81 -15.01 1.13 2.48
C ASP A 81 -15.39 2.59 2.76
N ARG A 82 -14.55 3.53 2.33
CA ARG A 82 -14.79 4.99 2.48
C ARG A 82 -15.54 5.61 1.29
N GLY A 83 -15.78 4.84 0.23
CA GLY A 83 -16.39 5.33 -1.01
C GLY A 83 -15.45 6.12 -1.93
N GLU A 84 -14.14 6.05 -1.72
CA GLU A 84 -13.12 6.71 -2.54
C GLU A 84 -12.82 5.88 -3.81
N THR A 85 -13.80 5.80 -4.72
CA THR A 85 -13.74 4.89 -5.87
C THR A 85 -12.71 5.30 -6.93
N ASP A 86 -12.30 6.58 -6.96
CA ASP A 86 -11.36 7.12 -7.95
C ASP A 86 -9.98 6.45 -7.93
N PHE A 87 -9.57 5.93 -6.77
CA PHE A 87 -8.26 5.28 -6.61
C PHE A 87 -8.27 3.79 -6.92
N LEU A 88 -9.44 3.14 -6.92
CA LEU A 88 -9.56 1.69 -7.10
C LEU A 88 -8.90 1.21 -8.41
N PRO A 89 -9.10 1.86 -9.58
CA PRO A 89 -8.45 1.43 -10.81
C PRO A 89 -6.92 1.45 -10.72
N ARG A 90 -6.34 2.39 -9.98
CA ARG A 90 -4.89 2.51 -9.81
C ARG A 90 -4.34 1.40 -8.91
N PHE A 91 -5.08 1.02 -7.88
CA PHE A 91 -4.75 -0.16 -7.07
C PHE A 91 -4.86 -1.45 -7.89
N ASP A 92 -5.97 -1.62 -8.60
CA ASP A 92 -6.25 -2.82 -9.40
C ASP A 92 -5.18 -3.02 -10.48
N GLN A 93 -4.83 -1.96 -11.21
CA GLN A 93 -3.75 -1.98 -12.20
C GLN A 93 -2.44 -2.41 -11.55
N ARG A 94 -2.04 -1.77 -10.45
CA ARG A 94 -0.75 -2.04 -9.82
C ARG A 94 -0.68 -3.45 -9.22
N ILE A 95 -1.77 -3.95 -8.66
CA ILE A 95 -1.89 -5.33 -8.17
C ILE A 95 -1.71 -6.31 -9.32
N ALA A 96 -2.39 -6.07 -10.46
CA ALA A 96 -2.28 -6.93 -11.64
C ALA A 96 -0.87 -6.96 -12.21
N GLU A 97 -0.21 -5.80 -12.33
CA GLU A 97 1.18 -5.68 -12.78
C GLU A 97 2.13 -6.51 -11.90
N LEU A 98 2.05 -6.35 -10.57
CA LEU A 98 2.95 -7.02 -9.64
C LEU A 98 2.63 -8.52 -9.51
N SER A 99 1.35 -8.89 -9.58
CA SER A 99 0.95 -10.30 -9.50
C SER A 99 1.37 -11.08 -10.74
N ALA A 100 1.45 -10.45 -11.91
CA ALA A 100 1.95 -11.09 -13.13
C ALA A 100 3.44 -11.48 -13.06
N ILE A 101 4.21 -10.85 -12.15
CA ILE A 101 5.62 -11.14 -11.91
C ILE A 101 5.80 -12.37 -11.00
N LEU A 102 4.84 -12.65 -10.13
CA LEU A 102 4.89 -13.77 -9.20
C LEU A 102 4.65 -15.10 -9.95
N PRO A 103 5.61 -16.05 -9.96
CA PRO A 103 5.39 -17.35 -10.56
C PRO A 103 4.32 -18.13 -9.76
N GLY A 104 3.13 -18.28 -10.34
CA GLY A 104 2.02 -19.01 -9.73
C GLY A 104 0.93 -18.15 -9.07
N ALA A 105 0.94 -16.83 -9.23
CA ALA A 105 -0.20 -16.01 -8.83
C ALA A 105 -1.38 -16.29 -9.76
N GLU A 106 -2.44 -16.92 -9.23
CA GLU A 106 -3.69 -17.08 -9.95
C GLU A 106 -4.20 -15.71 -10.41
N PRO A 107 -4.67 -15.58 -11.68
CA PRO A 107 -5.32 -14.35 -12.12
C PRO A 107 -6.48 -14.02 -11.19
N PRO A 108 -6.84 -12.74 -11.02
CA PRO A 108 -7.92 -12.34 -10.13
C PRO A 108 -9.20 -13.08 -10.52
N SER A 109 -9.53 -14.09 -9.70
CA SER A 109 -10.79 -14.81 -9.76
C SER A 109 -11.90 -13.83 -9.41
N GLY A 110 -12.56 -13.28 -10.44
CA GLY A 110 -13.83 -12.56 -10.26
C GLY A 110 -13.97 -11.27 -11.05
N GLN A 111 -14.26 -11.41 -12.35
CA GLN A 111 -15.42 -10.72 -12.93
C GLN A 111 -16.20 -11.75 -13.76
N ALA A 112 -17.02 -12.53 -13.04
CA ALA A 112 -18.16 -13.19 -13.62
C ALA A 112 -19.38 -12.26 -13.46
N GLY A 113 -20.01 -11.90 -14.57
CA GLY A 113 -21.29 -11.18 -14.64
C GLY A 113 -21.16 -9.83 -15.35
N SER A 114 -21.83 -9.52 -16.46
CA SER A 114 -22.89 -10.25 -17.16
C SER A 114 -22.94 -9.76 -18.61
N ALA A 115 -23.18 -10.69 -19.53
CA ALA A 115 -23.65 -10.41 -20.88
C ALA A 115 -25.06 -9.80 -20.85
N PRO A 116 -25.43 -9.08 -21.90
CA PRO A 116 -26.56 -9.54 -22.72
C PRO A 116 -26.11 -10.13 -24.06
#